data_AF-A0A9R0WMH5-F1
#
_entry.id   AF-A0A9R0WMH5-F1
#
_cell.length_a   1.000
_cell.length_b   1.000
_cell.length_c   1.000
_cell.angle_alpha   90.00
_cell.angle_beta   90.00
_cell.angle_gamma   90.00
#
_symmetry.space_group_name_H-M   'P 1'
#
loop_
_entity.id
_entity.type
_entity.pdbx_description
1 polymer ?
#
loop_
_entity_poly.entity_id
_entity_poly.type
_entity_poly.pdbx_seq_one_letter_code
_entity_poly.pdbx_strand_id
1 'polypeptide(L)'
;MGSPRKSDKKAALDFAAWGFNITSSVGIIMVNKALMATHGFSFATTLTGLHLLTTTLMTIVFRWLGLSQPSHLPLPDLIKFVIFSNLSIVGMNVSLMWNSVGFYQIAKLCMIPASCLLEVVFDRVHYSRDTKLSIMVVLIGVAVCTVTDVSVNAKGMLAAVIAVWSTAFQQYYVHYLQRKYSLNSFNLLGHTAPAQAGSLLLVGPFVDFLLTGKRVDHFNFTSLSLLFVVLSCIIAIGVNLSQFICIGRFSAVSFQVLGHMKTVLVLFLGFLFFGKEGLNLHVVLGMILAVLGMMCACIFFPLRFLVTHNTSKEDSLVLFLIEVTTEAEPYPT
;
A
#
# COMPACT_ATOMS: atom_id res chain seq x y z
N MET A 1 -8.25 -2.31 -39.55
CA MET A 1 -7.72 -2.16 -38.19
C MET A 1 -7.75 -3.52 -37.52
N GLY A 2 -6.59 -4.11 -37.24
CA GLY A 2 -6.51 -5.43 -36.62
C GLY A 2 -6.91 -5.37 -35.15
N SER A 3 -7.80 -6.27 -34.73
CA SER A 3 -8.12 -6.53 -33.32
C SER A 3 -6.82 -6.67 -32.49
N PRO A 4 -6.65 -5.96 -31.36
CA PRO A 4 -5.45 -6.09 -30.54
C PRO A 4 -5.28 -7.55 -30.07
N ARG A 5 -4.06 -8.10 -30.17
CA ARG A 5 -3.77 -9.45 -29.65
C ARG A 5 -4.10 -9.49 -28.16
N LYS A 6 -4.61 -10.64 -27.66
CA LYS A 6 -4.95 -10.83 -26.24
C LYS A 6 -3.80 -10.50 -25.28
N SER A 7 -2.54 -10.63 -25.73
CA SER A 7 -1.33 -10.23 -24.99
C SER A 7 -1.28 -8.73 -24.73
N ASP A 8 -1.65 -7.92 -25.71
CA ASP A 8 -1.48 -6.47 -25.69
C ASP A 8 -2.56 -5.84 -24.80
N LYS A 9 -3.77 -6.41 -24.82
CA LYS A 9 -4.86 -6.05 -23.90
C LYS A 9 -4.50 -6.37 -22.45
N LYS A 10 -3.89 -7.53 -22.19
CA LYS A 10 -3.47 -7.91 -20.83
C LYS A 10 -2.38 -6.95 -20.31
N ALA A 11 -1.36 -6.67 -21.12
CA ALA A 11 -0.32 -5.72 -20.76
C ALA A 11 -0.89 -4.31 -20.48
N ALA A 12 -1.81 -3.83 -21.31
CA ALA A 12 -2.46 -2.53 -21.09
C ALA A 12 -3.23 -2.47 -19.76
N LEU A 13 -3.95 -3.55 -19.42
CA LEU A 13 -4.65 -3.65 -18.13
C LEU A 13 -3.68 -3.72 -16.94
N ASP A 14 -2.55 -4.39 -17.13
CA ASP A 14 -1.51 -4.48 -16.13
C ASP A 14 -0.91 -3.09 -15.82
N PHE A 15 -0.58 -2.33 -16.88
CA PHE A 15 -0.10 -0.95 -16.77
C PHE A 15 -1.14 -0.02 -16.16
N ALA A 16 -2.42 -0.19 -16.51
CA ALA A 16 -3.49 0.64 -15.97
C ALA A 16 -3.74 0.37 -14.48
N ALA A 17 -3.70 -0.90 -14.05
CA ALA A 17 -3.78 -1.25 -12.63
C ALA A 17 -2.62 -0.64 -11.81
N TRP A 18 -1.40 -0.67 -12.36
CA TRP A 18 -0.23 0.00 -11.77
C TRP A 18 -0.40 1.51 -11.70
N GLY A 19 -0.77 2.14 -12.82
CA GLY A 19 -0.97 3.58 -12.89
C GLY A 19 -2.04 4.05 -11.91
N PHE A 20 -3.16 3.34 -11.83
CA PHE A 20 -4.22 3.63 -10.87
C PHE A 20 -3.74 3.49 -9.42
N ASN A 21 -2.96 2.45 -9.10
CA ASN A 21 -2.40 2.29 -7.77
C ASN A 21 -1.44 3.43 -7.41
N ILE A 22 -0.53 3.80 -8.30
CA ILE A 22 0.47 4.87 -8.06
C ILE A 22 -0.23 6.22 -7.90
N THR A 23 -1.14 6.58 -8.79
CA THR A 23 -1.82 7.88 -8.78
C THR A 23 -2.68 8.05 -7.54
N SER A 24 -3.55 7.07 -7.23
CA SER A 24 -4.40 7.12 -6.03
C SER A 24 -3.55 7.17 -4.74
N SER A 25 -2.48 6.38 -4.71
CA SER A 25 -1.53 6.31 -3.61
C SER A 25 -0.77 7.61 -3.35
N VAL A 26 -0.39 8.32 -4.40
CA VAL A 26 0.32 9.59 -4.28
C VAL A 26 -0.66 10.69 -3.89
N GLY A 27 -1.84 10.69 -4.52
CA GLY A 27 -2.93 11.61 -4.20
C GLY A 27 -3.33 11.56 -2.72
N ILE A 28 -3.56 10.36 -2.17
CA ILE A 28 -3.92 10.23 -0.75
C ILE A 28 -2.81 10.75 0.18
N ILE A 29 -1.54 10.52 -0.16
CA ILE A 29 -0.42 10.97 0.66
C ILE A 29 -0.33 12.50 0.65
N MET A 30 -0.51 13.13 -0.51
CA MET A 30 -0.50 14.59 -0.62
C MET A 30 -1.66 15.22 0.15
N VAL A 31 -2.87 14.67 0.03
CA VAL A 31 -4.06 15.16 0.77
C VAL A 31 -3.88 14.95 2.27
N ASN A 32 -3.41 13.78 2.72
CA ASN A 32 -3.15 13.51 4.13
C ASN A 32 -2.06 14.43 4.69
N LYS A 33 -0.98 14.66 3.93
CA LYS A 33 0.10 15.56 4.34
C LYS A 33 -0.40 17.00 4.45
N ALA A 34 -1.19 17.47 3.48
CA ALA A 34 -1.84 18.77 3.57
C ALA A 34 -2.72 18.85 4.82
N LEU A 35 -3.61 17.88 5.04
CA LEU A 35 -4.47 17.80 6.22
C LEU A 35 -3.69 17.86 7.55
N MET A 36 -2.58 17.13 7.64
CA MET A 36 -1.72 17.12 8.83
C MET A 36 -0.96 18.44 9.02
N ALA A 37 -0.40 19.01 7.95
CA ALA A 37 0.44 20.20 8.01
C ALA A 37 -0.36 21.51 8.13
N THR A 38 -1.49 21.64 7.43
CA THR A 38 -2.28 22.88 7.40
C THR A 38 -3.39 22.91 8.46
N HIS A 39 -3.97 21.76 8.81
CA HIS A 39 -5.10 21.67 9.74
C HIS A 39 -4.74 21.00 11.07
N GLY A 40 -3.51 20.52 11.24
CA GLY A 40 -3.03 19.95 12.51
C GLY A 40 -3.67 18.62 12.89
N PHE A 41 -4.36 17.95 11.96
CA PHE A 41 -4.99 16.65 12.20
C PHE A 41 -3.92 15.58 12.35
N SER A 42 -3.59 15.19 13.59
CA SER A 42 -2.45 14.32 13.87
C SER A 42 -2.82 12.84 14.07
N PHE A 43 -4.08 12.45 13.78
CA PHE A 43 -4.66 11.14 14.11
C PHE A 43 -4.59 10.15 12.93
N ALA A 44 -3.39 9.73 12.55
CA ALA A 44 -3.15 8.93 11.35
C ALA A 44 -3.81 7.54 11.38
N THR A 45 -3.87 6.89 12.54
CA THR A 45 -4.44 5.54 12.69
C THR A 45 -5.96 5.60 12.60
N THR A 46 -6.58 6.56 13.27
CA THR A 46 -8.03 6.82 13.17
C THR A 46 -8.43 7.21 11.76
N LEU A 47 -7.62 8.04 11.06
CA LEU A 47 -7.86 8.39 9.67
C LEU A 47 -7.89 7.15 8.77
N THR A 48 -6.96 6.22 8.99
CA THR A 48 -6.90 4.94 8.27
C THR A 48 -8.13 4.07 8.58
N GLY A 49 -8.61 4.08 9.82
CA GLY A 49 -9.89 3.45 10.19
C GLY A 49 -11.08 4.03 9.43
N LEU A 50 -11.14 5.36 9.27
CA LEU A 50 -12.17 6.04 8.46
C LEU A 50 -12.06 5.70 6.97
N HIS A 51 -10.84 5.62 6.43
CA HIS A 51 -10.59 5.17 5.06
C HIS A 51 -11.16 3.77 4.80
N LEU A 52 -10.93 2.84 5.74
CA LEU A 52 -11.45 1.47 5.67
C LEU A 52 -12.96 1.41 5.88
N LEU A 53 -13.54 2.29 6.70
CA LEU A 53 -14.98 2.43 6.84
C LEU A 53 -15.63 2.88 5.53
N THR A 54 -15.10 3.92 4.89
CA THR A 54 -15.61 4.38 3.59
C THR A 54 -15.41 3.31 2.51
N THR A 55 -14.30 2.58 2.55
CA THR A 55 -14.06 1.42 1.68
C THR A 55 -15.12 0.34 1.91
N THR A 56 -15.48 0.06 3.17
CA THR A 56 -16.54 -0.88 3.52
C THR A 56 -17.88 -0.46 2.93
N LEU A 57 -18.26 0.81 3.09
CA LEU A 57 -19.48 1.34 2.49
C LEU A 57 -19.48 1.17 0.96
N MET A 58 -18.35 1.44 0.31
CA MET A 58 -18.23 1.23 -1.14
C MET A 58 -18.35 -0.25 -1.53
N THR A 59 -17.79 -1.18 -0.76
CA THR A 59 -17.92 -2.62 -1.05
C THR A 59 -19.37 -3.10 -0.94
N ILE A 60 -20.17 -2.49 -0.06
CA ILE A 60 -21.62 -2.76 0.02
C ILE A 60 -22.32 -2.26 -1.25
N VAL A 61 -21.99 -1.05 -1.72
CA VAL A 61 -22.51 -0.51 -2.99
C VAL A 61 -22.13 -1.41 -4.16
N PHE A 62 -20.88 -1.87 -4.26
CA PHE A 62 -20.45 -2.80 -5.31
C PHE A 62 -21.18 -4.14 -5.27
N ARG A 63 -21.55 -4.62 -4.07
CA ARG A 63 -22.37 -5.82 -3.93
C ARG A 63 -23.79 -5.58 -4.43
N TRP A 64 -24.37 -4.41 -4.16
CA TRP A 64 -25.70 -4.04 -4.68
C TRP A 64 -25.71 -3.90 -6.20
N LEU A 65 -24.64 -3.35 -6.79
CA LEU A 65 -24.46 -3.23 -8.24
C LEU A 65 -24.11 -4.57 -8.92
N GLY A 66 -24.00 -5.68 -8.18
CA GLY A 66 -23.68 -7.00 -8.73
C GLY A 66 -22.22 -7.18 -9.17
N LEU A 67 -21.36 -6.19 -8.92
CA LEU A 67 -19.92 -6.23 -9.21
C LEU A 67 -19.17 -7.20 -8.29
N SER A 68 -19.71 -7.44 -7.09
CA SER A 68 -19.17 -8.36 -6.09
C SER A 68 -20.16 -9.51 -5.84
N GLN A 69 -19.66 -10.75 -5.90
CA GLN A 69 -20.50 -11.94 -5.70
C GLN A 69 -20.45 -12.40 -4.25
N PRO A 70 -21.57 -12.86 -3.66
CA PRO A 70 -21.56 -13.48 -2.34
C PRO A 70 -20.51 -14.60 -2.32
N SER A 71 -19.58 -14.50 -1.38
CA SER A 71 -18.48 -15.44 -1.22
C SER A 71 -18.29 -15.73 0.25
N HIS A 72 -17.65 -16.85 0.56
CA HIS A 72 -17.43 -17.30 1.93
C HIS A 72 -15.93 -17.31 2.23
N LEU A 73 -15.53 -16.50 3.21
CA LEU A 73 -14.18 -16.51 3.79
C LEU A 73 -14.27 -17.02 5.23
N PRO A 74 -13.59 -18.12 5.59
CA PRO A 74 -13.61 -18.63 6.95
C PRO A 74 -13.10 -17.60 7.97
N LEU A 75 -13.86 -17.42 9.05
CA LEU A 75 -13.57 -16.46 10.11
C LEU A 75 -12.14 -16.57 10.70
N PRO A 76 -11.57 -17.78 10.91
CA PRO A 76 -10.21 -17.88 11.43
C PRO A 76 -9.13 -17.27 10.51
N ASP A 77 -9.30 -17.43 9.20
CA ASP A 77 -8.37 -16.84 8.22
C ASP A 77 -8.57 -15.32 8.13
N LEU A 78 -9.83 -14.85 8.20
CA LEU A 78 -10.14 -13.43 8.28
C LEU A 78 -9.52 -12.76 9.52
N ILE A 79 -9.66 -13.37 10.71
CA ILE A 79 -9.11 -12.82 11.95
C ILE A 79 -7.58 -12.74 11.87
N LYS A 80 -6.91 -13.79 11.37
CA LYS A 80 -5.44 -13.77 11.16
C LYS A 80 -5.04 -12.61 10.25
N PHE A 81 -5.74 -12.42 9.14
CA PHE A 81 -5.49 -11.31 8.22
C PHE A 81 -5.62 -9.95 8.92
N VAL A 82 -6.72 -9.73 9.65
CA VAL A 82 -7.00 -8.47 10.34
C VAL A 82 -5.94 -8.17 11.39
N ILE A 83 -5.48 -9.16 12.14
CA ILE A 83 -4.40 -9.00 13.13
C ILE A 83 -3.12 -8.50 12.45
N PHE A 84 -2.64 -9.18 11.40
CA PHE A 84 -1.42 -8.76 10.70
C PHE A 84 -1.59 -7.40 10.02
N SER A 85 -2.75 -7.14 9.42
CA SER A 85 -3.01 -5.88 8.76
C SER A 85 -3.08 -4.69 9.72
N ASN A 86 -3.70 -4.85 10.87
CA ASN A 86 -3.80 -3.77 11.85
C ASN A 86 -2.47 -3.54 12.54
N LEU A 87 -1.73 -4.62 12.85
CA LEU A 87 -0.38 -4.53 13.40
C LEU A 87 0.56 -3.82 12.42
N SER A 88 0.41 -4.07 11.12
CA SER A 88 1.10 -3.37 10.04
C SER A 88 0.77 -1.88 10.05
N ILE A 89 -0.51 -1.49 10.05
CA ILE A 89 -0.92 -0.07 10.04
C ILE A 89 -0.40 0.67 11.28
N VAL A 90 -0.63 0.10 12.47
CA VAL A 90 -0.17 0.69 13.74
C VAL A 90 1.36 0.74 13.78
N GLY A 91 2.04 -0.36 13.47
CA GLY A 91 3.50 -0.44 13.47
C GLY A 91 4.14 0.56 12.51
N MET A 92 3.55 0.74 11.32
CA MET A 92 4.04 1.71 10.33
C MET A 92 3.85 3.16 10.82
N ASN A 93 2.73 3.49 11.46
CA ASN A 93 2.50 4.82 12.03
C ASN A 93 3.41 5.09 13.24
N VAL A 94 3.57 4.11 14.14
CA VAL A 94 4.49 4.18 15.29
C VAL A 94 5.93 4.35 14.82
N SER A 95 6.35 3.57 13.83
CA SER A 95 7.71 3.63 13.26
C SER A 95 7.99 5.00 12.62
N LEU A 96 7.01 5.59 11.92
CA LEU A 96 7.14 6.93 11.36
C LEU A 96 7.30 8.01 12.44
N MET A 97 6.69 7.82 13.61
CA MET A 97 6.73 8.80 14.70
C MET A 97 8.00 8.68 15.57
N TRP A 98 8.47 7.45 15.82
CA TRP A 98 9.64 7.21 16.68
C TRP A 98 10.97 7.23 15.94
N ASN A 99 10.96 7.16 14.61
CA ASN A 99 12.17 7.19 13.79
C ASN A 99 12.21 8.42 12.88
N SER A 100 13.40 8.71 12.35
CA SER A 100 13.56 9.69 11.27
C SER A 100 12.79 9.24 10.03
N VAL A 101 12.31 10.21 9.23
CA VAL A 101 11.65 9.91 7.94
C VAL A 101 12.60 9.11 7.04
N GLY A 102 13.90 9.42 7.03
CA GLY A 102 14.91 8.67 6.28
C GLY A 102 14.98 7.19 6.68
N PHE A 103 15.13 6.92 7.98
CA PHE A 103 15.16 5.56 8.51
C PHE A 103 13.87 4.81 8.20
N TYR A 104 12.71 5.44 8.38
CA TYR A 104 11.41 4.83 8.04
C TYR A 104 11.33 4.38 6.58
N GLN A 105 11.81 5.19 5.63
CA GLN A 105 11.79 4.82 4.20
C GLN A 105 12.79 3.72 3.87
N ILE A 106 13.97 3.74 4.50
CA ILE A 106 14.98 2.69 4.35
C ILE A 106 14.46 1.37 4.94
N ALA A 107 13.84 1.41 6.12
CA ALA A 107 13.26 0.23 6.76
C ALA A 107 12.19 -0.43 5.90
N LYS A 108 11.38 0.34 5.16
CA LYS A 108 10.43 -0.23 4.19
C LYS A 108 11.10 -1.09 3.13
N LEU A 109 12.33 -0.78 2.69
CA LEU A 109 13.04 -1.58 1.69
C LEU A 109 13.25 -3.03 2.16
N CYS A 110 13.28 -3.27 3.47
CA CYS A 110 13.35 -4.62 4.03
C CYS A 110 12.07 -5.44 3.85
N MET A 111 10.96 -4.85 3.40
CA MET A 111 9.76 -5.62 3.13
C MET A 111 9.90 -6.55 1.94
N ILE A 112 10.70 -6.21 0.91
CA ILE A 112 10.99 -7.11 -0.21
C ILE A 112 11.65 -8.40 0.29
N PRO A 113 12.81 -8.36 1.00
CA PRO A 113 13.43 -9.58 1.52
C PRO A 113 12.50 -10.37 2.45
N ALA A 114 11.72 -9.67 3.29
CA ALA A 114 10.76 -10.33 4.17
C ALA A 114 9.70 -11.09 3.36
N SER A 115 9.08 -10.46 2.36
CA SER A 115 8.09 -11.10 1.47
C SER A 115 8.69 -12.26 0.68
N CYS A 116 9.90 -12.11 0.14
CA CYS A 116 10.61 -13.21 -0.52
C CYS A 116 10.85 -14.39 0.43
N LEU A 117 11.24 -14.12 1.69
CA LEU A 117 11.44 -15.19 2.67
C LEU A 117 10.13 -15.93 2.97
N LEU A 118 9.01 -15.20 3.06
CA LEU A 118 7.69 -15.81 3.25
C LEU A 118 7.32 -16.73 2.07
N GLU A 119 7.52 -16.30 0.82
CA GLU A 119 7.28 -17.14 -0.37
C GLU A 119 8.19 -18.39 -0.38
N VAL A 120 9.45 -18.28 0.06
CA VAL A 120 10.37 -19.44 0.18
C VAL A 120 9.91 -20.41 1.27
N VAL A 121 9.52 -19.90 2.44
CA VAL A 121 9.17 -20.72 3.60
C VAL A 121 7.81 -21.39 3.42
N PHE A 122 6.80 -20.65 2.99
CA PHE A 122 5.43 -21.14 2.89
C PHE A 122 5.09 -21.75 1.53
N ASP A 123 5.53 -21.14 0.42
CA ASP A 123 5.22 -21.60 -0.94
C ASP A 123 6.35 -22.44 -1.56
N ARG A 124 7.46 -22.63 -0.84
CA ARG A 124 8.64 -23.42 -1.29
C ARG A 124 9.20 -22.94 -2.64
N VAL A 125 9.08 -21.63 -2.90
CA VAL A 125 9.61 -21.01 -4.12
C VAL A 125 11.14 -21.03 -4.09
N HIS A 126 11.75 -21.36 -5.23
CA HIS A 126 13.19 -21.35 -5.40
C HIS A 126 13.61 -20.17 -6.29
N TYR A 127 14.22 -19.15 -5.68
CA TYR A 127 14.75 -18.01 -6.43
C TYR A 127 16.11 -18.28 -7.06
N SER A 128 16.38 -17.61 -8.18
CA SER A 128 17.67 -17.64 -8.87
C SER A 128 18.78 -17.03 -8.02
N ARG A 129 20.04 -17.29 -8.40
CA ARG A 129 21.21 -16.69 -7.72
C ARG A 129 21.19 -15.16 -7.81
N ASP A 130 20.77 -14.61 -8.95
CA ASP A 130 20.71 -13.17 -9.20
C ASP A 130 19.72 -12.46 -8.26
N THR A 131 18.55 -13.06 -8.04
CA THR A 131 17.57 -12.58 -7.05
C THR A 131 18.15 -12.56 -5.64
N LYS A 132 18.85 -13.62 -5.24
CA LYS A 132 19.46 -13.71 -3.90
C LYS A 132 20.54 -12.65 -3.71
N LEU A 133 21.36 -12.40 -4.74
CA LEU A 133 22.37 -11.34 -4.74
C LEU A 133 21.72 -9.95 -4.63
N SER A 134 20.64 -9.68 -5.37
CA SER A 134 19.89 -8.43 -5.28
C SER A 134 19.35 -8.19 -3.87
N ILE A 135 18.74 -9.21 -3.25
CA ILE A 135 18.26 -9.14 -1.85
C ILE A 135 19.43 -8.84 -0.90
N MET A 136 20.58 -9.49 -1.07
CA MET A 136 21.75 -9.26 -0.23
C MET A 136 22.27 -7.82 -0.35
N VAL A 137 22.30 -7.26 -1.56
CA VAL A 137 22.67 -5.85 -1.78
C VAL A 137 21.71 -4.90 -1.08
N VAL A 138 20.40 -5.13 -1.16
CA VAL A 138 19.39 -4.32 -0.44
C VAL A 138 19.61 -4.37 1.07
N LEU A 139 19.84 -5.56 1.63
CA LEU A 139 20.08 -5.74 3.08
C LEU A 139 21.36 -5.03 3.54
N ILE A 140 22.44 -5.10 2.75
CA ILE A 140 23.68 -4.36 3.03
C ILE A 140 23.42 -2.85 3.00
N GLY A 141 22.71 -2.35 1.99
CA GLY A 141 22.35 -0.92 1.89
C GLY A 141 21.56 -0.45 3.10
N VAL A 142 20.58 -1.22 3.55
CA VAL A 142 19.81 -0.91 4.77
C VAL A 142 20.71 -0.94 6.01
N ALA A 143 21.60 -1.92 6.15
CA ALA A 143 22.52 -2.01 7.27
C ALA A 143 23.47 -0.80 7.36
N VAL A 144 24.08 -0.41 6.23
CA VAL A 144 24.95 0.78 6.16
C VAL A 144 24.16 2.03 6.56
N CYS A 145 22.99 2.25 5.93
CA CYS A 145 22.15 3.41 6.23
C CYS A 145 21.71 3.46 7.70
N THR A 146 21.45 2.29 8.31
CA THR A 146 21.06 2.18 9.72
C THR A 146 22.23 2.55 10.65
N VAL A 147 23.44 2.10 10.37
CA VAL A 147 24.62 2.43 11.18
C VAL A 147 25.00 3.91 11.06
N THR A 148 24.75 4.53 9.90
CA THR A 148 25.04 5.95 9.68
C THR A 148 23.99 6.91 10.23
N ASP A 149 22.76 6.44 10.50
CA ASP A 149 21.73 7.31 11.07
C ASP A 149 21.91 7.41 12.59
N VAL A 150 22.42 8.57 13.02
CA VAL A 150 22.63 8.93 14.42
C VAL A 150 21.33 9.03 15.23
N SER A 151 20.17 9.00 14.56
CA SER A 151 18.84 9.14 15.16
C SER A 151 18.15 7.81 15.47
N VAL A 152 18.83 6.66 15.31
CA VAL A 152 18.22 5.35 15.50
C VAL A 152 17.93 5.09 16.98
N ASN A 153 16.65 4.96 17.30
CA ASN A 153 16.16 4.60 18.62
C ASN A 153 15.85 3.09 18.68
N ALA A 154 16.28 2.38 19.72
CA ALA A 154 16.01 0.94 19.87
C ALA A 154 14.51 0.60 19.85
N LYS A 155 13.66 1.46 20.45
CA LYS A 155 12.19 1.29 20.41
C LYS A 155 11.64 1.48 19.00
N GLY A 156 12.16 2.46 18.27
CA GLY A 156 11.80 2.74 16.89
C GLY A 156 12.26 1.66 15.92
N MET A 157 13.45 1.08 16.14
CA MET A 157 13.95 -0.08 15.39
C MET A 157 13.04 -1.30 15.59
N LEU A 158 12.67 -1.62 16.83
CA LEU A 158 11.76 -2.72 17.12
C LEU A 158 10.39 -2.50 16.44
N ALA A 159 9.84 -1.29 16.52
CA ALA A 159 8.60 -0.93 15.83
C ALA A 159 8.73 -1.10 14.31
N ALA A 160 9.86 -0.68 13.71
CA ALA A 160 10.11 -0.83 12.28
C ALA A 160 10.21 -2.31 11.86
N VAL A 161 10.88 -3.16 12.64
CA VAL A 161 10.96 -4.60 12.37
C VAL A 161 9.57 -5.24 12.41
N ILE A 162 8.79 -4.96 13.47
CA ILE A 162 7.42 -5.45 13.59
C ILE A 162 6.56 -4.99 12.40
N ALA A 163 6.67 -3.72 12.03
CA ALA A 163 5.94 -3.14 10.92
C ALA A 163 6.30 -3.80 9.58
N VAL A 164 7.59 -3.98 9.29
CA VAL A 164 8.07 -4.63 8.06
C VAL A 164 7.55 -6.06 7.94
N TRP A 165 7.67 -6.86 9.00
CA TRP A 165 7.20 -8.24 8.99
C TRP A 165 5.68 -8.34 8.89
N SER A 166 4.95 -7.55 9.67
CA SER A 166 3.48 -7.55 9.63
C SER A 166 2.94 -7.07 8.28
N THR A 167 3.57 -6.08 7.63
CA THR A 167 3.21 -5.67 6.26
C THR A 167 3.49 -6.78 5.24
N ALA A 168 4.65 -7.45 5.33
CA ALA A 168 4.98 -8.55 4.45
C ALA A 168 3.98 -9.71 4.60
N PHE A 169 3.64 -10.08 5.84
CA PHE A 169 2.62 -11.09 6.13
C PHE A 169 1.24 -10.68 5.61
N GLN A 170 0.81 -9.43 5.84
CA GLN A 170 -0.46 -8.92 5.34
C GLN A 170 -0.55 -9.10 3.82
N GLN A 171 0.46 -8.66 3.07
CA GLN A 171 0.44 -8.71 1.61
C GLN A 171 0.52 -10.14 1.06
N TYR A 172 1.39 -10.97 1.65
CA TYR A 172 1.46 -12.40 1.34
C TYR A 172 0.08 -13.05 1.54
N TYR A 173 -0.58 -12.75 2.67
CA TYR A 173 -1.85 -13.36 3.01
C TYR A 173 -3.00 -12.90 2.10
N VAL A 174 -3.00 -11.65 1.62
CA VAL A 174 -3.95 -11.21 0.56
C VAL A 174 -3.80 -12.12 -0.66
N HIS A 175 -2.56 -12.27 -1.16
CA HIS A 175 -2.28 -13.09 -2.34
C HIS A 175 -2.68 -14.56 -2.12
N TYR A 176 -2.30 -15.13 -0.97
CA TYR A 176 -2.63 -16.48 -0.57
C TYR A 176 -4.15 -16.72 -0.49
N LEU A 177 -4.90 -15.81 0.14
CA LEU A 177 -6.35 -15.93 0.28
C LEU A 177 -7.08 -15.84 -1.07
N GLN A 178 -6.65 -14.93 -1.94
CA GLN A 178 -7.21 -14.82 -3.31
C GLN A 178 -7.03 -16.13 -4.07
N ARG A 179 -5.87 -16.77 -3.95
CA ARG A 179 -5.58 -18.06 -4.62
C ARG A 179 -6.31 -19.23 -3.97
N LYS A 180 -6.23 -19.36 -2.64
CA LYS A 180 -6.83 -20.48 -1.88
C LYS A 180 -8.34 -20.58 -2.06
N TYR A 181 -9.02 -19.44 -1.98
CA TYR A 181 -10.49 -19.39 -2.08
C TYR A 181 -10.98 -18.94 -3.47
N SER A 182 -10.07 -18.77 -4.43
CA SER A 182 -10.38 -18.24 -5.78
C SER A 182 -11.23 -16.96 -5.74
N LEU A 183 -10.94 -16.09 -4.76
CA LEU A 183 -11.68 -14.86 -4.53
C LEU A 183 -11.15 -13.75 -5.42
N ASN A 184 -12.07 -13.04 -6.05
CA ASN A 184 -11.82 -11.75 -6.68
C ASN A 184 -11.34 -10.72 -5.63
N SER A 185 -10.48 -9.79 -6.02
CA SER A 185 -10.00 -8.66 -5.19
C SER A 185 -11.11 -7.91 -4.47
N PHE A 186 -12.23 -7.64 -5.17
CA PHE A 186 -13.41 -6.95 -4.60
C PHE A 186 -14.12 -7.79 -3.53
N ASN A 187 -14.24 -9.10 -3.76
CA ASN A 187 -14.87 -10.02 -2.81
C ASN A 187 -14.02 -10.14 -1.54
N LEU A 188 -12.70 -10.28 -1.70
CA LEU A 188 -11.79 -10.36 -0.56
C LEU A 188 -11.81 -9.04 0.23
N LEU A 189 -11.73 -7.90 -0.46
CA LEU A 189 -11.81 -6.58 0.18
C LEU A 189 -13.12 -6.40 0.94
N GLY A 190 -14.26 -6.88 0.40
CA GLY A 190 -15.56 -6.83 1.07
C GLY A 190 -15.63 -7.67 2.36
N HIS A 191 -14.83 -8.73 2.48
CA HIS A 191 -14.72 -9.51 3.73
C HIS A 191 -13.75 -8.87 4.72
N THR A 192 -12.64 -8.31 4.24
CA THR A 192 -11.58 -7.81 5.12
C THR A 192 -11.82 -6.38 5.60
N ALA A 193 -12.28 -5.48 4.73
CA ALA A 193 -12.46 -4.07 5.04
C ALA A 193 -13.38 -3.81 6.25
N PRO A 194 -14.55 -4.47 6.42
CA PRO A 194 -15.42 -4.23 7.57
C PRO A 194 -14.75 -4.61 8.89
N ALA A 195 -14.07 -5.75 8.92
CA ALA A 195 -13.38 -6.25 10.12
C ALA A 195 -12.18 -5.36 10.48
N GLN A 196 -11.41 -4.91 9.48
CA GLN A 196 -10.31 -3.96 9.68
C GLN A 196 -10.83 -2.58 10.15
N ALA A 197 -11.91 -2.07 9.54
CA ALA A 197 -12.51 -0.80 9.92
C ALA A 197 -13.00 -0.84 11.37
N GLY A 198 -13.75 -1.87 11.77
CA GLY A 198 -14.27 -1.99 13.13
C GLY A 198 -13.16 -2.07 14.18
N SER A 199 -12.12 -2.85 13.91
CA SER A 199 -10.99 -3.01 14.84
C SER A 199 -10.09 -1.77 14.90
N LEU A 200 -9.81 -1.10 13.78
CA LEU A 200 -9.02 0.14 13.76
C LEU A 200 -9.78 1.36 14.27
N LEU A 201 -11.10 1.44 14.09
CA LEU A 201 -11.88 2.51 14.70
C LEU A 201 -12.00 2.33 16.22
N LEU A 202 -12.00 1.08 16.70
CA LEU A 202 -11.96 0.80 18.13
C LEU A 202 -10.59 1.13 18.73
N VAL A 203 -9.50 0.66 18.12
CA VAL A 203 -8.14 0.76 18.68
C VAL A 203 -7.41 2.05 18.28
N GLY A 204 -7.72 2.60 17.11
CA GLY A 204 -7.04 3.74 16.49
C GLY A 204 -7.02 5.00 17.36
N PRO A 205 -8.15 5.46 17.94
CA PRO A 205 -8.15 6.63 18.82
C PRO A 205 -7.24 6.46 20.05
N PHE A 206 -7.14 5.25 20.60
CA PHE A 206 -6.23 4.97 21.72
C PHE A 206 -4.78 5.01 21.27
N VAL A 207 -4.46 4.39 20.13
CA VAL A 207 -3.11 4.43 19.54
C VAL A 207 -2.71 5.87 19.24
N ASP A 208 -3.56 6.64 18.57
CA ASP A 208 -3.25 8.03 18.23
C ASP A 208 -3.14 8.92 19.48
N PHE A 209 -3.91 8.64 20.54
CA PHE A 209 -3.75 9.31 21.84
C PHE A 209 -2.40 8.97 22.48
N LEU A 210 -1.99 7.70 22.48
CA LEU A 210 -0.67 7.27 22.98
C LEU A 210 0.48 7.90 22.17
N LEU A 211 0.27 8.12 20.87
CA LEU A 211 1.27 8.67 19.97
C LEU A 211 1.37 10.20 20.09
N THR A 212 0.23 10.90 20.11
CA THR A 212 0.18 12.37 20.00
C THR A 212 -0.11 13.09 21.31
N GLY A 213 -0.58 12.37 22.34
CA GLY A 213 -1.12 12.95 23.58
C GLY A 213 -2.44 13.71 23.40
N LYS A 214 -3.00 13.74 22.19
CA LYS A 214 -4.24 14.45 21.85
C LYS A 214 -5.39 13.46 21.71
N ARG A 215 -6.59 13.87 22.11
CA ARG A 215 -7.80 13.08 21.89
C ARG A 215 -8.48 13.52 20.60
N VAL A 216 -8.91 12.55 19.80
CA VAL A 216 -9.67 12.79 18.55
C VAL A 216 -10.94 13.61 18.85
N ASP A 217 -11.62 13.31 19.96
CA ASP A 217 -12.88 13.95 20.38
C ASP A 217 -12.74 15.48 20.60
N HIS A 218 -11.54 15.95 20.91
CA HIS A 218 -11.25 17.37 21.17
C HIS A 218 -10.73 18.11 19.93
N PHE A 219 -10.69 17.46 18.77
CA PHE A 219 -10.25 18.11 17.54
C PHE A 219 -11.31 19.07 17.00
N ASN A 220 -10.92 20.31 16.72
CA ASN A 220 -11.81 21.31 16.14
C ASN A 220 -11.98 21.05 14.64
N PHE A 221 -13.02 20.30 14.28
CA PHE A 221 -13.40 20.07 12.89
C PHE A 221 -13.91 21.34 12.23
N THR A 222 -13.01 22.08 11.58
CA THR A 222 -13.38 23.16 10.66
C THR A 222 -13.94 22.57 9.36
N SER A 223 -14.82 23.30 8.67
CA SER A 223 -15.41 22.85 7.39
C SER A 223 -14.35 22.46 6.36
N LEU A 224 -13.22 23.17 6.34
CA LEU A 224 -12.10 22.88 5.46
C LEU A 224 -11.37 21.59 5.86
N SER A 225 -11.10 21.39 7.16
CA SER A 225 -10.50 20.13 7.63
C SER A 225 -11.39 18.91 7.33
N LEU A 226 -12.71 19.06 7.48
CA LEU A 226 -13.68 18.01 7.16
C LEU A 226 -13.68 17.70 5.66
N LEU A 227 -13.62 18.71 4.79
CA LEU A 227 -13.49 18.53 3.35
C LEU A 227 -12.26 17.70 2.98
N PHE A 228 -11.10 18.01 3.57
CA PHE A 228 -9.87 17.25 3.33
C PHE A 228 -9.95 15.81 3.86
N VAL A 229 -10.59 15.59 5.01
CA VAL A 229 -10.86 14.24 5.54
C VAL A 229 -11.74 13.46 4.57
N VAL A 230 -12.87 14.02 4.13
CA VAL A 230 -13.79 13.35 3.19
C VAL A 230 -13.11 13.08 1.85
N LEU A 231 -12.35 14.05 1.32
CA LEU A 231 -11.57 13.88 0.09
C LEU A 231 -10.55 12.74 0.24
N SER A 232 -9.84 12.67 1.37
CA SER A 232 -8.91 11.57 1.64
C SER A 232 -9.62 10.22 1.69
N CYS A 233 -10.82 10.15 2.27
CA CYS A 233 -11.63 8.94 2.33
C CYS A 233 -12.09 8.48 0.94
N ILE A 234 -12.49 9.40 0.06
CA ILE A 234 -12.87 9.07 -1.32
C ILE A 234 -11.68 8.50 -2.08
N ILE A 235 -10.50 9.14 -1.99
CA ILE A 235 -9.29 8.65 -2.67
C ILE A 235 -8.86 7.29 -2.09
N ALA A 236 -9.04 7.08 -0.78
CA ALA A 236 -8.65 5.85 -0.10
C ALA A 236 -9.39 4.60 -0.61
N ILE A 237 -10.61 4.75 -1.11
CA ILE A 237 -11.35 3.67 -1.78
C ILE A 237 -10.52 3.15 -2.96
N GLY A 238 -10.02 4.05 -3.80
CA GLY A 238 -9.18 3.72 -4.96
C GLY A 238 -7.85 3.08 -4.54
N VAL A 239 -7.24 3.56 -3.46
CA VAL A 239 -5.98 3.00 -2.92
C VAL A 239 -6.17 1.57 -2.43
N ASN A 240 -7.18 1.33 -1.58
CA ASN A 240 -7.44 0.01 -1.01
C ASN A 240 -7.86 -0.98 -2.11
N LEU A 241 -8.68 -0.54 -3.05
CA LEU A 241 -9.10 -1.37 -4.17
C LEU A 241 -7.92 -1.73 -5.09
N SER A 242 -7.17 -0.73 -5.54
CA SER A 242 -6.01 -0.93 -6.41
C SER A 242 -4.92 -1.79 -5.76
N GLN A 243 -4.75 -1.69 -4.44
CA GLN A 243 -3.82 -2.53 -3.68
C GLN A 243 -4.19 -4.01 -3.79
N PHE A 244 -5.45 -4.38 -3.55
CA PHE A 244 -5.89 -5.79 -3.62
C PHE A 244 -5.82 -6.33 -5.06
N ILE A 245 -6.15 -5.49 -6.06
CA ILE A 245 -6.02 -5.84 -7.49
C ILE A 245 -4.55 -6.09 -7.84
N CYS A 246 -3.65 -5.19 -7.47
CA CYS A 246 -2.23 -5.33 -7.80
C CYS A 246 -1.59 -6.55 -7.12
N ILE A 247 -1.92 -6.81 -5.85
CA ILE A 247 -1.40 -7.98 -5.13
C ILE A 247 -1.93 -9.29 -5.74
N GLY A 248 -3.22 -9.33 -6.09
CA GLY A 248 -3.81 -10.52 -6.74
C GLY A 248 -3.21 -10.81 -8.10
N ARG A 249 -2.86 -9.76 -8.85
CA ARG A 249 -2.40 -9.86 -10.24
C ARG A 249 -0.89 -10.07 -10.39
N PHE A 250 -0.07 -9.48 -9.51
CA PHE A 250 1.40 -9.44 -9.68
C PHE A 250 2.21 -10.18 -8.62
N SER A 251 1.57 -10.75 -7.57
CA SER A 251 2.20 -11.28 -6.36
C SER A 251 2.60 -10.21 -5.33
N ALA A 252 2.82 -10.65 -4.08
CA ALA A 252 3.17 -9.77 -2.97
C ALA A 252 4.55 -9.11 -3.16
N VAL A 253 5.54 -9.84 -3.69
CA VAL A 253 6.89 -9.31 -3.95
C VAL A 253 6.86 -8.21 -5.02
N SER A 254 6.16 -8.44 -6.15
CA SER A 254 6.05 -7.43 -7.20
C SER A 254 5.29 -6.19 -6.74
N PHE A 255 4.27 -6.36 -5.89
CA PHE A 255 3.57 -5.22 -5.29
C PHE A 255 4.50 -4.35 -4.42
N GLN A 256 5.47 -4.95 -3.72
CA GLN A 256 6.44 -4.16 -2.95
C GLN A 256 7.39 -3.34 -3.82
N VAL A 257 7.79 -3.87 -4.98
CA VAL A 257 8.58 -3.09 -5.94
C VAL A 257 7.81 -1.83 -6.38
N LEU A 258 6.51 -1.95 -6.65
CA LEU A 258 5.65 -0.79 -6.93
C LEU A 258 5.52 0.16 -5.72
N GLY A 259 5.40 -0.39 -4.52
CA GLY A 259 5.38 0.37 -3.27
C GLY A 259 6.62 1.26 -3.08
N HIS A 260 7.78 0.78 -3.52
CA HIS A 260 9.00 1.57 -3.49
C HIS A 260 9.06 2.64 -4.58
N MET A 261 8.58 2.35 -5.79
CA MET A 261 8.40 3.39 -6.82
C MET A 261 7.48 4.52 -6.32
N LYS A 262 6.35 4.18 -5.68
CA LYS A 262 5.45 5.13 -5.02
C LYS A 262 6.19 5.98 -3.99
N THR A 263 6.95 5.35 -3.12
CA THR A 263 7.69 6.02 -2.04
C THR A 263 8.63 7.10 -2.59
N VAL A 264 9.30 6.79 -3.70
CA VAL A 264 10.25 7.69 -4.36
C VAL A 264 9.53 8.88 -4.96
N LEU A 265 8.41 8.64 -5.66
CA LEU A 265 7.60 9.72 -6.25
C LEU A 265 7.04 10.65 -5.18
N VAL A 266 6.57 10.09 -4.08
CA VAL A 266 6.07 10.86 -2.92
C VAL A 266 7.16 11.74 -2.32
N LEU A 267 8.39 11.22 -2.19
CA LEU A 267 9.49 12.01 -1.65
C LEU A 267 9.92 13.12 -2.62
N PHE A 268 9.94 12.83 -3.92
CA PHE A 268 10.22 13.82 -4.96
C PHE A 268 9.17 14.94 -4.99
N LEU A 269 7.88 14.60 -5.02
CA LEU A 269 6.80 15.57 -4.96
C LEU A 269 6.76 16.30 -3.60
N GLY A 270 7.04 15.58 -2.52
CA GLY A 270 7.17 16.15 -1.18
C GLY A 270 8.25 17.24 -1.11
N PHE A 271 9.38 17.03 -1.78
CA PHE A 271 10.45 18.00 -1.93
C PHE A 271 10.05 19.19 -2.81
N LEU A 272 9.39 18.94 -3.95
CA LEU A 272 8.94 20.00 -4.86
C LEU A 272 7.87 20.92 -4.25
N PHE A 273 6.89 20.36 -3.55
CA PHE A 273 5.73 21.10 -3.04
C PHE A 273 5.92 21.69 -1.64
N PHE A 274 6.74 21.07 -0.78
CA PHE A 274 6.88 21.48 0.63
C PHE A 274 8.27 22.02 1.00
N GLY A 275 9.20 22.13 0.03
CA GLY A 275 10.49 22.76 0.24
C GLY A 275 11.50 21.95 1.09
N LYS A 276 12.64 22.58 1.36
CA LYS A 276 13.91 22.00 1.84
C LYS A 276 13.97 21.71 3.35
N GLU A 277 12.86 21.61 4.05
CA GLU A 277 12.88 21.41 5.50
C GLU A 277 13.18 19.93 5.83
N GLY A 278 14.46 19.63 6.12
CA GLY A 278 14.87 18.39 6.79
C GLY A 278 15.49 17.29 5.91
N LEU A 279 15.66 17.49 4.60
CA LEU A 279 16.30 16.50 3.71
C LEU A 279 17.76 16.85 3.41
N ASN A 280 18.66 16.12 4.06
CA ASN A 280 20.11 16.21 3.85
C ASN A 280 20.46 15.65 2.44
N LEU A 281 21.38 16.28 1.71
CA LEU A 281 21.76 15.90 0.33
C LEU A 281 22.19 14.42 0.23
N HIS A 282 22.81 13.89 1.28
CA HIS A 282 23.20 12.49 1.38
C HIS A 282 22.01 11.52 1.40
N VAL A 283 20.89 11.91 2.02
CA VAL A 283 19.65 11.10 2.05
C VAL A 283 19.01 11.08 0.66
N VAL A 284 19.03 12.22 -0.04
CA VAL A 284 18.52 12.32 -1.43
C VAL A 284 19.36 11.49 -2.39
N LEU A 285 20.70 11.52 -2.29
CA LEU A 285 21.59 10.68 -3.09
C LEU A 285 21.41 9.18 -2.78
N GLY A 286 21.31 8.80 -1.50
CA GLY A 286 21.03 7.43 -1.09
C GLY A 286 19.68 6.91 -1.61
N MET A 287 18.66 7.78 -1.64
CA MET A 287 17.35 7.46 -2.25
C MET A 287 17.44 7.28 -3.77
N ILE A 288 18.14 8.16 -4.49
CA ILE A 288 18.33 8.01 -5.94
C ILE A 288 19.10 6.73 -6.26
N LEU A 289 20.11 6.39 -5.46
CA LEU A 289 20.87 5.14 -5.62
C LEU A 289 19.99 3.91 -5.33
N ALA A 290 19.14 3.96 -4.31
CA ALA A 290 18.17 2.90 -4.01
C ALA A 290 17.15 2.72 -5.15
N VAL A 291 16.69 3.82 -5.76
CA VAL A 291 15.80 3.82 -6.93
C VAL A 291 16.47 3.15 -8.12
N LEU A 292 17.71 3.54 -8.44
CA LEU A 292 18.46 2.97 -9.55
C LEU A 292 18.75 1.48 -9.31
N GLY A 293 19.10 1.10 -8.07
CA GLY A 293 19.28 -0.29 -7.66
C GLY A 293 18.01 -1.12 -7.81
N MET A 294 16.84 -0.57 -7.46
CA MET A 294 15.54 -1.22 -7.63
C MET A 294 15.08 -1.28 -9.08
N MET A 295 15.38 -0.27 -9.90
CA MET A 295 15.12 -0.30 -11.34
C MET A 295 16.00 -1.34 -12.04
N CYS A 296 17.28 -1.44 -11.68
CA CYS A 296 18.15 -2.53 -12.13
C CYS A 296 17.67 -3.90 -11.63
N ALA A 297 17.22 -4.00 -10.37
CA ALA A 297 16.63 -5.22 -9.85
C ALA A 297 15.33 -5.59 -10.59
N CYS A 298 14.48 -4.63 -10.97
CA CYS A 298 13.26 -4.85 -11.76
C CYS A 298 13.55 -5.30 -13.20
N ILE A 299 14.71 -4.91 -13.76
CA ILE A 299 15.20 -5.38 -15.06
C ILE A 299 15.78 -6.80 -14.97
N PHE A 300 16.44 -7.16 -13.85
CA PHE A 300 17.07 -8.48 -13.63
C PHE A 300 16.18 -9.52 -12.94
N PHE A 301 15.13 -9.10 -12.23
CA PHE A 301 14.02 -9.96 -11.84
C PHE A 301 13.18 -10.03 -13.11
N PRO A 302 13.26 -11.09 -13.93
CA PRO A 302 12.26 -11.23 -14.95
C PRO A 302 10.94 -11.26 -14.19
N LEU A 303 10.01 -10.40 -14.62
CA LEU A 303 8.60 -10.34 -14.26
C LEU A 303 7.88 -11.66 -14.63
N ARG A 304 8.52 -12.81 -14.38
CA ARG A 304 8.21 -14.13 -14.94
C ARG A 304 7.22 -14.91 -14.08
N PHE A 305 6.68 -14.29 -13.03
CA PHE A 305 5.51 -14.76 -12.30
C PHE A 305 4.19 -14.15 -12.82
N LEU A 306 4.16 -13.70 -14.09
CA LEU A 306 3.02 -13.01 -14.71
C LEU A 306 1.81 -13.89 -15.09
N VAL A 307 1.75 -15.17 -14.68
CA VAL A 307 0.62 -16.02 -15.07
C VAL A 307 0.24 -16.98 -13.96
N THR A 308 -0.72 -16.59 -13.14
CA THR A 308 -1.62 -17.57 -12.55
C THR A 308 -3.08 -17.17 -12.80
N HIS A 309 -3.74 -18.02 -13.60
CA HIS A 309 -5.16 -18.07 -13.97
C HIS A 309 -6.13 -17.45 -12.94
N ASN A 310 -6.91 -16.41 -13.33
CA ASN A 310 -8.40 -16.33 -13.26
C ASN A 310 -8.97 -14.93 -13.64
N THR A 311 -8.55 -14.30 -14.76
CA THR A 311 -8.72 -12.83 -14.95
C THR A 311 -9.99 -12.35 -15.65
N SER A 312 -10.91 -13.20 -16.12
CA SER A 312 -11.98 -12.72 -17.03
C SER A 312 -12.98 -11.71 -16.42
N LYS A 313 -13.25 -11.73 -15.11
CA LYS A 313 -14.18 -10.78 -14.47
C LYS A 313 -13.48 -9.56 -13.89
N GLU A 314 -12.24 -9.69 -13.42
CA GLU A 314 -11.41 -8.57 -12.98
C GLU A 314 -11.00 -7.67 -14.15
N ASP A 315 -10.70 -8.26 -15.32
CA ASP A 315 -10.34 -7.51 -16.53
C ASP A 315 -11.49 -6.58 -16.97
N SER A 316 -12.75 -7.06 -16.99
CA SER A 316 -13.93 -6.24 -17.34
C SER A 316 -14.23 -5.13 -16.33
N LEU A 317 -13.89 -5.34 -15.05
CA LEU A 317 -14.16 -4.39 -13.97
C LEU A 317 -13.04 -3.34 -13.83
N VAL A 318 -11.79 -3.73 -14.11
CA VAL A 318 -10.68 -2.78 -14.28
C VAL A 318 -10.93 -1.93 -15.52
N LEU A 319 -11.40 -2.52 -16.62
CA LEU A 319 -11.90 -1.77 -17.77
C LEU A 319 -13.04 -0.83 -17.39
N PHE A 320 -14.05 -1.29 -16.65
CA PHE A 320 -15.15 -0.43 -16.17
C PHE A 320 -14.66 0.71 -15.26
N LEU A 321 -13.73 0.46 -14.34
CA LEU A 321 -13.16 1.50 -13.48
C LEU A 321 -12.28 2.47 -14.27
N ILE A 322 -11.53 1.98 -15.26
CA ILE A 322 -10.79 2.83 -16.20
C ILE A 322 -11.79 3.68 -16.99
N GLU A 323 -12.83 3.08 -17.56
CA GLU A 323 -13.88 3.72 -18.37
C GLU A 323 -14.62 4.79 -17.56
N VAL A 324 -14.98 4.51 -16.30
CA VAL A 324 -15.55 5.48 -15.34
C VAL A 324 -14.56 6.58 -14.94
N THR A 325 -13.25 6.34 -14.99
CA THR A 325 -12.22 7.39 -14.77
C THR A 325 -11.78 8.13 -16.04
N THR A 326 -12.05 7.57 -17.23
CA THR A 326 -11.69 8.16 -18.54
C THR A 326 -12.85 8.81 -19.26
N GLU A 327 -14.10 8.66 -18.79
CA GLU A 327 -15.23 9.48 -19.22
C GLU A 327 -15.18 10.87 -18.55
N ALA A 328 -14.22 11.68 -18.98
CA ALA A 328 -14.41 13.10 -19.12
C ALA A 328 -14.78 13.34 -20.59
N GLU A 329 -16.10 13.41 -20.82
CA GLU A 329 -16.88 13.80 -22.01
C GLU A 329 -16.16 14.43 -23.22
N PRO A 330 -16.68 14.19 -24.44
CA PRO A 330 -17.70 15.14 -24.92
C PRO A 330 -18.95 14.44 -25.49
N TYR A 331 -20.12 14.84 -25.00
CA TYR A 331 -21.39 14.65 -25.69
C TYR A 331 -21.60 15.76 -26.76
N PRO A 332 -22.55 15.57 -27.70
CA PRO A 332 -22.35 15.82 -29.12
C PRO A 332 -22.79 17.22 -29.55
N THR A 333 -22.19 17.72 -30.63
CA THR A 333 -22.81 18.75 -31.47
C THR A 333 -23.78 18.11 -32.46
#